data_AF-A0A7S3I2Y7-F1
#
_entry.id   AF-A0A7S3I2Y7-F1
#
_cell.length_a   1.000
_cell.length_b   1.000
_cell.length_c   1.000
_cell.angle_alpha   90.00
_cell.angle_beta   90.00
_cell.angle_gamma   90.00
#
_symmetry.space_group_name_H-M   'P 1'
#
loop_
_entity.id
_entity.type
_entity.pdbx_description
1 polymer ?
#
loop_
_entity_poly.entity_id
_entity_poly.type
_entity_poly.pdbx_seq_one_letter_code
_entity_poly.pdbx_strand_id
1 'polypeptide(L)'
;RTKMADKVAQTIDAPPTVEKEQVEDRPPLPEAHSPWKTYLRPYWLTLILNNTKLIFGLVIGVQYLAQFIGAVACINLYSDVDRLKPCSLTGELADGEKSSEVFDMPLMLMAVYHIIEWIRTTVLLTVILIGVNWAIFWYATSLNTLFGLIVYAFAHMAYFDEQGEMCAATQPDRASWILSEIIAFWVMYFFYAFPFVILFCRGKARADASLVYAYEKSEDDED
;
A
#
# COMPACT_ATOMS: atom_id res chain seq x y z
N ARG A 1 -9.18 48.22 -46.18
CA ARG A 1 -8.85 46.77 -46.24
C ARG A 1 -7.34 46.49 -46.29
N THR A 2 -6.49 47.47 -45.94
CA THR A 2 -5.03 47.44 -46.20
C THR A 2 -4.17 47.61 -44.94
N LYS A 3 -4.75 47.60 -43.73
CA LYS A 3 -4.02 47.76 -42.45
C LYS A 3 -3.90 46.47 -41.61
N MET A 4 -4.37 45.34 -42.12
CA MET A 4 -4.33 44.06 -41.40
C MET A 4 -3.21 43.12 -41.86
N ALA A 5 -2.53 43.41 -42.97
CA ALA A 5 -1.45 42.56 -43.48
C ALA A 5 -0.09 42.79 -42.78
N ASP A 6 0.18 43.99 -42.27
CA ASP A 6 1.48 44.32 -41.67
C ASP A 6 1.68 43.79 -40.24
N LYS A 7 0.61 43.34 -39.57
CA LYS A 7 0.70 42.83 -38.20
C LYS A 7 1.05 41.35 -38.08
N VAL A 8 1.04 40.60 -39.19
CA VAL A 8 1.31 39.15 -39.20
C VAL A 8 2.80 38.84 -39.46
N ALA A 9 3.56 39.79 -40.00
CA ALA A 9 4.96 39.57 -40.35
C ALA A 9 5.98 39.86 -39.22
N GLN A 10 5.53 40.30 -38.04
CA GLN A 10 6.42 40.83 -36.99
C GLN A 10 6.55 39.94 -35.75
N THR A 11 6.27 38.64 -35.86
CA THR A 11 6.31 37.70 -34.72
C THR A 11 7.21 36.48 -34.94
N ILE A 12 8.15 36.54 -35.88
CA ILE A 12 8.99 35.37 -36.27
C ILE A 12 10.42 35.43 -35.71
N ASP A 13 10.92 36.57 -35.24
CA ASP A 13 12.35 36.71 -34.89
C ASP A 13 12.67 36.89 -33.40
N ALA A 14 11.75 36.54 -32.48
CA ALA A 14 12.12 36.47 -31.08
C ALA A 14 13.02 35.22 -30.88
N PRO A 15 14.30 35.37 -30.48
CA PRO A 15 15.10 34.21 -30.11
C PRO A 15 14.35 33.44 -29.02
N PRO A 16 14.32 32.09 -29.07
CA PRO A 16 13.67 31.32 -28.04
C PRO A 16 14.22 31.81 -26.70
N THR A 17 13.34 32.35 -25.87
CA THR A 17 13.66 32.59 -24.46
C THR A 17 14.11 31.25 -23.95
N VAL A 18 15.41 31.12 -23.68
CA VAL A 18 15.97 30.02 -22.90
C VAL A 18 15.23 30.13 -21.58
N GLU A 19 14.16 29.34 -21.43
CA GLU A 19 13.54 29.11 -20.16
C GLU A 19 14.69 28.64 -19.28
N LYS A 20 15.07 29.48 -18.31
CA LYS A 20 16.02 29.06 -17.29
C LYS A 20 15.37 27.85 -16.66
N GLU A 21 15.90 26.70 -17.03
CA GLU A 21 15.64 25.41 -16.43
C GLU A 21 15.49 25.67 -14.95
N GLN A 22 14.29 25.46 -14.42
CA GLN A 22 14.04 25.61 -13.00
C GLN A 22 14.89 24.53 -12.35
N VAL A 23 16.12 24.91 -11.97
CA VAL A 23 16.96 24.14 -11.07
C VAL A 23 16.07 23.89 -9.87
N GLU A 24 15.54 22.67 -9.79
CA GLU A 24 14.63 22.25 -8.74
C GLU A 24 15.39 22.48 -7.43
N ASP A 25 14.89 23.39 -6.59
CA ASP A 25 15.58 23.86 -5.39
C ASP A 25 15.62 22.71 -4.37
N ARG A 26 16.57 21.79 -4.58
CA ARG A 26 16.73 20.59 -3.77
C ARG A 26 17.08 21.04 -2.35
N PRO A 27 16.42 20.50 -1.32
CA PRO A 27 16.78 20.83 0.06
C PRO A 27 18.23 20.39 0.32
N PRO A 28 18.99 21.15 1.13
CA PRO A 28 20.37 20.79 1.44
C PRO A 28 20.42 19.46 2.19
N LEU A 29 21.45 18.66 1.90
CA LEU A 29 21.70 17.39 2.56
C LEU A 29 21.67 17.57 4.11
N PRO A 30 20.95 16.71 4.85
CA PRO A 30 20.89 16.83 6.30
C PRO A 30 22.26 16.53 6.93
N GLU A 31 22.53 17.14 8.09
CA GLU A 31 23.75 16.87 8.85
C GLU A 31 23.87 15.37 9.19
N ALA A 32 25.10 14.84 9.14
CA ALA A 32 25.38 13.47 9.51
C ALA A 32 24.84 13.17 10.92
N HIS A 33 24.27 11.98 11.11
CA HIS A 33 23.66 11.57 12.38
C HIS A 33 22.48 12.45 12.85
N SER A 34 21.79 13.14 11.94
CA SER A 34 20.50 13.79 12.18
C SER A 34 19.47 12.88 12.87
N PRO A 35 18.47 13.35 13.64
CA PRO A 35 17.45 12.47 14.24
C PRO A 35 16.69 11.61 13.21
N TRP A 36 16.16 10.44 13.59
CA TRP A 36 15.43 9.54 12.66
C TRP A 36 14.27 10.22 11.92
N LYS A 37 13.59 11.16 12.58
CA LYS A 37 12.54 11.99 11.99
C LYS A 37 12.99 12.72 10.72
N THR A 38 14.28 13.05 10.60
CA THR A 38 14.84 13.71 9.41
C THR A 38 14.83 12.74 8.22
N TYR A 39 15.38 11.54 8.34
CA TYR A 39 15.39 10.55 7.24
C TYR A 39 13.99 10.07 6.85
N LEU A 40 13.02 10.13 7.77
CA LEU A 40 11.63 9.75 7.50
C LEU A 40 10.81 10.87 6.85
N ARG A 41 11.38 12.06 6.59
CA ARG A 41 10.66 13.07 5.79
C ARG A 41 10.46 12.56 4.37
N PRO A 42 9.32 12.87 3.71
CA PRO A 42 8.97 12.32 2.40
C PRO A 42 10.10 12.36 1.35
N TYR A 43 10.76 13.51 1.21
CA TYR A 43 11.86 13.68 0.24
C TYR A 43 13.05 12.75 0.53
N TRP A 44 13.61 12.83 1.74
CA TRP A 44 14.77 12.01 2.14
C TRP A 44 14.46 10.51 2.13
N LEU A 45 13.26 10.15 2.57
CA LEU A 45 12.83 8.75 2.56
C LEU A 45 12.73 8.21 1.13
N THR A 46 12.20 9.01 0.19
CA THR A 46 12.09 8.62 -1.22
C THR A 46 13.46 8.31 -1.82
N LEU A 47 14.46 9.19 -1.60
CA LEU A 47 15.83 8.97 -2.05
C LEU A 47 16.43 7.67 -1.47
N ILE A 48 16.28 7.47 -0.15
CA ILE A 48 16.80 6.27 0.52
C ILE A 48 16.15 5.00 -0.03
N LEU A 49 14.83 4.99 -0.16
CA LEU A 49 14.06 3.84 -0.64
C LEU A 49 14.40 3.51 -2.09
N ASN A 50 14.51 4.51 -2.95
CA ASN A 50 14.85 4.31 -4.36
C ASN A 50 16.26 3.80 -4.56
N ASN A 51 17.23 4.34 -3.82
CA ASN A 51 18.60 3.85 -3.84
C ASN A 51 18.71 2.40 -3.32
N THR A 52 17.81 1.99 -2.42
CA THR A 52 17.77 0.63 -1.85
C THR A 52 16.65 -0.24 -2.43
N LYS A 53 16.24 0.04 -3.68
CA LYS A 53 15.08 -0.56 -4.34
C LYS A 53 15.05 -2.07 -4.42
N LEU A 54 16.19 -2.77 -4.43
CA LEU A 54 16.19 -4.24 -4.45
C LEU A 54 15.62 -4.83 -3.15
N ILE A 55 16.05 -4.30 -2.00
CA ILE A 55 15.65 -4.83 -0.69
C ILE A 55 14.20 -4.42 -0.40
N PHE A 56 13.89 -3.13 -0.51
CA PHE A 56 12.53 -2.66 -0.24
C PHE A 56 11.54 -3.09 -1.32
N GLY A 57 11.97 -3.15 -2.59
CA GLY A 57 11.13 -3.62 -3.68
C GLY A 57 10.75 -5.10 -3.54
N LEU A 58 11.67 -5.95 -3.07
CA LEU A 58 11.34 -7.34 -2.77
C LEU A 58 10.34 -7.45 -1.61
N VAL A 59 10.60 -6.77 -0.49
CA VAL A 59 9.74 -6.84 0.71
C VAL A 59 8.34 -6.29 0.42
N ILE A 60 8.25 -5.10 -0.18
CA ILE A 60 6.96 -4.49 -0.51
C ILE A 60 6.30 -5.21 -1.69
N GLY A 61 7.07 -5.78 -2.62
CA GLY A 61 6.55 -6.58 -3.73
C GLY A 61 5.83 -7.85 -3.24
N VAL A 62 6.39 -8.54 -2.23
CA VAL A 62 5.70 -9.68 -1.59
C VAL A 62 4.39 -9.23 -0.95
N GLN A 63 4.40 -8.10 -0.22
CA GLN A 63 3.18 -7.56 0.37
C GLN A 63 2.14 -7.20 -0.69
N TYR A 64 2.55 -6.54 -1.78
CA TYR A 64 1.68 -6.18 -2.90
C TYR A 64 0.97 -7.41 -3.47
N LEU A 65 1.70 -8.51 -3.70
CA LEU A 65 1.13 -9.75 -4.21
C LEU A 65 0.19 -10.40 -3.18
N ALA A 66 0.57 -10.42 -1.91
CA ALA A 66 -0.29 -10.95 -0.84
C ALA A 66 -1.61 -10.20 -0.75
N GLN A 67 -1.59 -8.87 -0.80
CA GLN A 67 -2.81 -8.04 -0.76
C GLN A 67 -3.68 -8.24 -2.01
N PHE A 68 -3.07 -8.35 -3.19
CA PHE A 68 -3.81 -8.64 -4.42
C PHE A 68 -4.50 -10.01 -4.37
N ILE A 69 -3.77 -11.05 -3.97
CA ILE A 69 -4.31 -12.41 -3.83
C ILE A 69 -5.41 -12.43 -2.78
N GLY A 70 -5.19 -11.79 -1.63
CA GLY A 70 -6.17 -11.69 -0.55
C GLY A 70 -7.47 -11.03 -1.00
N ALA A 71 -7.38 -9.92 -1.75
CA ALA A 71 -8.55 -9.26 -2.33
C ALA A 71 -9.33 -10.20 -3.27
N VAL A 72 -8.65 -10.86 -4.20
CA VAL A 72 -9.27 -11.78 -5.16
C VAL A 72 -9.91 -12.97 -4.45
N ALA A 73 -9.22 -13.58 -3.49
CA ALA A 73 -9.71 -14.72 -2.74
C ALA A 73 -10.95 -14.36 -1.90
N CYS A 74 -10.92 -13.22 -1.18
CA CYS A 74 -12.08 -12.73 -0.43
C CYS A 74 -13.29 -12.46 -1.33
N ILE A 75 -13.10 -11.81 -2.49
CA ILE A 75 -14.18 -11.56 -3.46
C ILE A 75 -14.74 -12.88 -4.01
N ASN A 76 -13.87 -13.84 -4.32
CA ASN A 76 -14.28 -15.14 -4.82
C ASN A 76 -15.13 -15.90 -3.78
N LEU A 77 -14.65 -16.00 -2.54
CA LEU A 77 -15.34 -16.69 -1.45
C LEU A 77 -16.60 -15.96 -0.95
N TYR A 78 -16.64 -14.64 -1.11
CA TYR A 78 -17.84 -13.84 -0.86
C TYR A 78 -18.92 -14.08 -1.92
N SER A 79 -18.52 -14.38 -3.15
CA SER A 79 -19.43 -14.56 -4.30
C SER A 79 -19.73 -16.03 -4.61
N ASP A 80 -19.15 -16.96 -3.86
CA ASP A 80 -19.26 -18.39 -4.12
C ASP A 80 -20.67 -18.91 -3.83
N VAL A 81 -21.14 -19.88 -4.63
CA VAL A 81 -22.49 -20.44 -4.51
C VAL A 81 -22.67 -21.25 -3.22
N ASP A 82 -21.58 -21.82 -2.70
CA ASP A 82 -21.59 -22.60 -1.47
C ASP A 82 -21.86 -21.74 -0.23
N ARG A 83 -21.79 -20.40 -0.34
CA ARG A 83 -22.12 -19.48 0.76
C ARG A 83 -23.57 -19.61 1.23
N LEU A 84 -24.47 -20.10 0.37
CA LEU A 84 -25.90 -20.29 0.64
C LEU A 84 -26.22 -21.67 1.23
N LYS A 85 -25.22 -22.53 1.48
CA LYS A 85 -25.45 -23.82 2.14
C LYS A 85 -25.90 -23.57 3.59
N PRO A 86 -27.07 -24.08 4.02
CA PRO A 86 -27.52 -23.95 5.40
C PRO A 86 -26.51 -24.54 6.38
N CYS A 87 -26.23 -23.83 7.47
CA CYS A 87 -25.32 -24.30 8.51
C CYS A 87 -26.00 -25.22 9.54
N SER A 88 -27.34 -25.25 9.56
CA SER A 88 -28.14 -26.09 10.45
C SER A 88 -29.35 -26.67 9.74
N LEU A 89 -29.90 -27.78 10.27
CA LEU A 89 -31.18 -28.35 9.81
C LEU A 89 -32.40 -27.64 10.43
N THR A 90 -32.20 -26.87 11.49
CA THR A 90 -33.27 -26.21 12.25
C THR A 90 -32.82 -24.83 12.73
N GLY A 91 -33.79 -23.94 13.04
CA GLY A 91 -33.50 -22.59 13.53
C GLY A 91 -33.21 -21.61 12.40
N GLU A 92 -32.65 -20.44 12.75
CA GLU A 92 -32.40 -19.36 11.77
C GLU A 92 -31.36 -19.75 10.71
N LEU A 93 -30.35 -20.52 11.08
CA LEU A 93 -29.31 -21.01 10.16
C LEU A 93 -29.77 -22.20 9.27
N ALA A 94 -31.06 -22.55 9.29
CA ALA A 94 -31.65 -23.39 8.26
C ALA A 94 -31.94 -22.60 6.98
N ASP A 95 -32.02 -21.26 7.08
CA ASP A 95 -32.06 -20.36 5.93
C ASP A 95 -30.64 -20.14 5.41
N GLY A 96 -30.46 -20.34 4.10
CA GLY A 96 -29.17 -20.17 3.43
C GLY A 96 -28.67 -18.72 3.44
N GLU A 97 -29.57 -17.74 3.38
CA GLU A 97 -29.18 -16.32 3.43
C GLU A 97 -28.70 -15.94 4.84
N LYS A 98 -29.37 -16.44 5.89
CA LYS A 98 -28.91 -16.27 7.27
C LYS A 98 -27.62 -17.00 7.59
N SER A 99 -27.43 -18.16 6.96
CA SER A 99 -26.17 -18.89 7.04
C SER A 99 -25.03 -18.13 6.36
N SER A 100 -25.28 -17.48 5.22
CA SER A 100 -24.24 -16.75 4.50
C SER A 100 -23.75 -15.53 5.29
N GLU A 101 -24.66 -14.82 5.97
CA GLU A 101 -24.39 -13.62 6.78
C GLU A 101 -23.23 -13.82 7.79
N VAL A 102 -23.06 -15.03 8.35
CA VAL A 102 -22.02 -15.38 9.34
C VAL A 102 -20.60 -15.06 8.83
N PHE A 103 -20.31 -15.40 7.58
CA PHE A 103 -19.00 -15.16 6.95
C PHE A 103 -19.01 -14.04 5.90
N ASP A 104 -20.17 -13.57 5.44
CA ASP A 104 -20.28 -12.51 4.43
C ASP A 104 -19.65 -11.19 4.94
N MET A 105 -20.01 -10.78 6.15
CA MET A 105 -19.52 -9.52 6.73
C MET A 105 -17.97 -9.49 6.88
N PRO A 106 -17.32 -10.48 7.53
CA PRO A 106 -15.85 -10.47 7.62
C PRO A 106 -15.18 -10.57 6.26
N LEU A 107 -15.67 -11.40 5.32
CA LEU A 107 -15.07 -11.52 3.98
C LEU A 107 -15.19 -10.23 3.17
N MET A 108 -16.33 -9.55 3.22
CA MET A 108 -16.52 -8.26 2.57
C MET A 108 -15.56 -7.21 3.14
N LEU A 109 -15.46 -7.11 4.46
CA LEU A 109 -14.56 -6.17 5.13
C LEU A 109 -13.09 -6.46 4.81
N MET A 110 -12.68 -7.74 4.78
CA MET A 110 -11.35 -8.16 4.35
C MET A 110 -11.07 -7.78 2.90
N ALA A 111 -12.02 -8.02 1.98
CA ALA A 111 -11.86 -7.62 0.58
C ALA A 111 -11.59 -6.12 0.44
N VAL A 112 -12.38 -5.28 1.13
CA VAL A 112 -12.18 -3.82 1.15
C VAL A 112 -10.82 -3.45 1.73
N TYR A 113 -10.44 -4.06 2.86
CA TYR A 113 -9.13 -3.85 3.48
C TYR A 113 -7.98 -4.17 2.52
N HIS A 114 -8.01 -5.34 1.88
CA HIS A 114 -6.98 -5.76 0.94
C HIS A 114 -6.89 -4.85 -0.28
N ILE A 115 -8.02 -4.38 -0.83
CA ILE A 115 -8.00 -3.43 -1.96
C ILE A 115 -7.31 -2.11 -1.55
N ILE A 116 -7.63 -1.57 -0.38
CA ILE A 116 -7.01 -0.33 0.10
C ILE A 116 -5.51 -0.55 0.37
N GLU A 117 -5.13 -1.65 1.00
CA GLU A 117 -3.72 -2.01 1.22
C GLU A 117 -2.97 -2.26 -0.09
N TRP A 118 -3.61 -2.85 -1.08
CA TRP A 118 -3.04 -3.07 -2.41
C TRP A 118 -2.75 -1.75 -3.11
N ILE A 119 -3.67 -0.79 -3.07
CA ILE A 119 -3.44 0.57 -3.60
C ILE A 119 -2.30 1.24 -2.83
N ARG A 120 -2.30 1.16 -1.49
CA ARG A 120 -1.26 1.75 -0.64
C ARG A 120 0.14 1.18 -0.94
N THR A 121 0.24 -0.14 -1.12
CA THR A 121 1.51 -0.81 -1.43
C THR A 121 1.95 -0.51 -2.86
N THR A 122 1.02 -0.32 -3.80
CA THR A 122 1.30 0.17 -5.15
C THR A 122 1.95 1.55 -5.11
N VAL A 123 1.38 2.48 -4.33
CA VAL A 123 1.95 3.82 -4.12
C VAL A 123 3.36 3.75 -3.51
N LEU A 124 3.60 2.85 -2.54
CA LEU A 124 4.94 2.69 -1.99
C LEU A 124 5.92 2.07 -2.99
N LEU A 125 5.47 1.12 -3.83
CA LEU A 125 6.29 0.55 -4.90
C LEU A 125 6.67 1.58 -5.94
N THR A 126 5.82 2.55 -6.28
CA THR A 126 6.21 3.62 -7.21
C THR A 126 7.28 4.53 -6.60
N VAL A 127 7.18 4.84 -5.30
CA VAL A 127 8.25 5.55 -4.55
C VAL A 127 9.57 4.76 -4.62
N ILE A 128 9.53 3.46 -4.37
CA ILE A 128 10.73 2.61 -4.34
C ILE A 128 11.33 2.40 -5.73
N LEU A 129 10.54 1.99 -6.72
CA LEU A 129 11.06 1.54 -8.01
C LEU A 129 11.33 2.69 -8.97
N ILE A 130 10.51 3.75 -8.92
CA ILE A 130 10.57 4.89 -9.84
C ILE A 130 11.26 6.09 -9.17
N GLY A 131 11.08 6.28 -7.86
CA GLY A 131 11.64 7.44 -7.14
C GLY A 131 10.71 8.65 -7.09
N VAL A 132 9.43 8.48 -7.44
CA VAL A 132 8.43 9.57 -7.34
C VAL A 132 8.11 9.81 -5.86
N ASN A 133 8.16 11.07 -5.41
CA ASN A 133 7.93 11.44 -4.01
C ASN A 133 6.43 11.41 -3.62
N TRP A 134 5.86 10.21 -3.54
CA TRP A 134 4.50 9.95 -3.04
C TRP A 134 4.46 9.47 -1.58
N ALA A 135 5.57 9.58 -0.86
CA ALA A 135 5.64 9.14 0.54
C ALA A 135 4.58 9.82 1.44
N ILE A 136 4.16 11.05 1.12
CA ILE A 136 3.07 11.74 1.85
C ILE A 136 1.71 11.02 1.70
N PHE A 137 1.40 10.50 0.51
CA PHE A 137 0.17 9.74 0.27
C PHE A 137 0.20 8.40 1.01
N TRP A 138 1.38 7.76 1.07
CA TRP A 138 1.57 6.55 1.86
C TRP A 138 1.35 6.80 3.37
N TYR A 139 1.84 7.92 3.90
CA TYR A 139 1.59 8.30 5.29
C TYR A 139 0.10 8.55 5.57
N ALA A 140 -0.60 9.26 4.69
CA ALA A 140 -2.03 9.52 4.87
C ALA A 140 -2.85 8.21 4.90
N THR A 141 -2.50 7.27 4.02
CA THR A 141 -3.14 5.95 3.94
C THR A 141 -2.65 4.96 5.01
N SER A 142 -1.67 5.33 5.84
CA SER A 142 -1.25 4.52 6.99
C SER A 142 -2.35 4.33 8.02
N LEU A 143 -3.37 5.20 8.04
CA LEU A 143 -4.56 5.03 8.88
C LEU A 143 -5.36 3.76 8.56
N ASN A 144 -5.25 3.23 7.33
CA ASN A 144 -5.89 1.96 6.95
C ASN A 144 -5.37 0.77 7.78
N THR A 145 -4.18 0.88 8.36
CA THR A 145 -3.65 -0.09 9.32
C THR A 145 -4.58 -0.27 10.53
N LEU A 146 -5.23 0.81 11.01
CA LEU A 146 -6.21 0.74 12.09
C LEU A 146 -7.53 0.10 11.64
N PHE A 147 -7.95 0.36 10.40
CA PHE A 147 -9.10 -0.32 9.81
C PHE A 147 -8.85 -1.83 9.76
N GLY A 148 -7.65 -2.26 9.36
CA GLY A 148 -7.25 -3.68 9.39
C GLY A 148 -7.48 -4.32 10.77
N LEU A 149 -7.05 -3.68 11.86
CA LEU A 149 -7.29 -4.21 13.21
C LEU A 149 -8.78 -4.44 13.50
N ILE A 150 -9.65 -3.53 13.07
CA ILE A 150 -11.11 -3.66 13.22
C ILE A 150 -11.63 -4.82 12.37
N VAL A 151 -11.23 -4.91 11.11
CA VAL A 151 -11.63 -5.99 10.19
C VAL A 151 -11.27 -7.36 10.77
N TYR A 152 -10.04 -7.52 11.27
CA TYR A 152 -9.63 -8.79 11.86
C TYR A 152 -10.30 -9.06 13.21
N ALA A 153 -10.71 -8.04 13.99
CA ALA A 153 -11.56 -8.29 15.16
C ALA A 153 -12.91 -8.92 14.75
N PHE A 154 -13.56 -8.42 13.68
CA PHE A 154 -14.76 -9.06 13.12
C PHE A 154 -14.49 -10.48 12.62
N ALA A 155 -13.34 -10.72 11.99
CA ALA A 155 -12.94 -12.05 11.56
C ALA A 155 -12.84 -13.03 12.74
N HIS A 156 -12.22 -12.61 13.84
CA HIS A 156 -12.11 -13.44 15.05
C HIS A 156 -13.49 -13.74 15.64
N MET A 157 -14.34 -12.71 15.75
CA MET A 157 -15.71 -12.89 16.26
C MET A 157 -16.48 -13.87 15.40
N ALA A 158 -16.46 -13.72 14.07
CA ALA A 158 -17.18 -14.62 13.17
C ALA A 158 -16.63 -16.05 13.17
N TYR A 159 -15.30 -16.22 13.29
CA TYR A 159 -14.68 -17.54 13.22
C TYR A 159 -14.82 -18.34 14.52
N PHE A 160 -14.68 -17.69 15.68
CA PHE A 160 -14.68 -18.34 16.99
C PHE A 160 -16.04 -18.29 17.72
N ASP A 161 -17.07 -17.74 17.10
CA ASP A 161 -18.45 -17.78 17.61
C ASP A 161 -19.11 -19.16 17.36
N GLU A 162 -20.14 -19.48 18.14
CA GLU A 162 -20.90 -20.73 18.03
C GLU A 162 -21.51 -20.89 16.62
N GLN A 163 -22.00 -19.81 16.02
CA GLN A 163 -22.52 -19.85 14.65
C GLN A 163 -21.40 -20.09 13.62
N GLY A 164 -20.23 -19.53 13.87
CA GLY A 164 -19.02 -19.73 13.07
C GLY A 164 -18.59 -21.19 13.06
N GLU A 165 -18.57 -21.84 14.22
CA GLU A 165 -18.21 -23.27 14.35
C GLU A 165 -19.19 -24.17 13.58
N MET A 166 -20.49 -23.91 13.68
CA MET A 166 -21.51 -24.65 12.92
C MET A 166 -21.33 -24.46 11.40
N CYS A 167 -21.13 -23.22 10.95
CA CYS A 167 -20.94 -22.92 9.54
C CYS A 167 -19.60 -23.43 8.99
N ALA A 168 -18.57 -23.56 9.81
CA ALA A 168 -17.28 -24.11 9.38
C ALA A 168 -17.38 -25.56 8.90
N ALA A 169 -18.32 -26.34 9.44
CA ALA A 169 -18.54 -27.72 9.03
C ALA A 169 -19.17 -27.84 7.62
N THR A 170 -20.02 -26.88 7.23
CA THR A 170 -20.75 -26.92 5.96
C THR A 170 -20.13 -26.03 4.88
N GLN A 171 -19.37 -25.01 5.28
CA GLN A 171 -18.70 -24.04 4.42
C GLN A 171 -17.18 -24.01 4.71
N PRO A 172 -16.48 -25.15 4.53
CA PRO A 172 -15.11 -25.32 5.02
C PRO A 172 -14.11 -24.39 4.35
N ASP A 173 -14.27 -24.06 3.06
CA ASP A 173 -13.32 -23.21 2.33
C ASP A 173 -13.34 -21.77 2.85
N ARG A 174 -14.53 -21.23 3.16
CA ARG A 174 -14.72 -19.89 3.72
C ARG A 174 -14.11 -19.80 5.13
N ALA A 175 -14.41 -20.78 5.98
CA ALA A 175 -13.86 -20.85 7.34
C ALA A 175 -12.33 -21.01 7.31
N SER A 176 -11.81 -21.92 6.50
CA SER A 176 -10.38 -22.18 6.37
C SER A 176 -9.62 -20.93 5.88
N TRP A 177 -10.21 -20.19 4.96
CA TRP A 177 -9.65 -18.92 4.50
C TRP A 177 -9.62 -17.87 5.60
N ILE A 178 -10.74 -17.65 6.31
CA ILE A 178 -10.79 -16.68 7.42
C ILE A 178 -9.75 -17.01 8.49
N LEU A 179 -9.59 -18.29 8.87
CA LEU A 179 -8.55 -18.70 9.81
C LEU A 179 -7.14 -18.42 9.27
N SER A 180 -6.90 -18.76 8.00
CA SER A 180 -5.61 -18.53 7.36
C SER A 180 -5.25 -17.05 7.35
N GLU A 181 -6.22 -16.20 7.05
CA GLU A 181 -6.11 -14.74 7.10
C GLU A 181 -5.83 -14.24 8.52
N ILE A 182 -6.51 -14.75 9.53
CA ILE A 182 -6.24 -14.40 10.95
C ILE A 182 -4.79 -14.70 11.32
N ILE A 183 -4.29 -15.89 10.99
CA ILE A 183 -2.92 -16.30 11.29
C ILE A 183 -1.93 -15.44 10.50
N ALA A 184 -2.15 -15.30 9.20
CA ALA A 184 -1.33 -14.51 8.29
C ALA A 184 -1.20 -13.06 8.77
N PHE A 185 -2.32 -12.43 9.14
CA PHE A 185 -2.34 -11.07 9.67
C PHE A 185 -1.44 -10.94 10.88
N TRP A 186 -1.61 -11.76 11.92
CA TRP A 186 -0.81 -11.59 13.15
C TRP A 186 0.68 -11.87 12.95
N VAL A 187 1.05 -12.78 12.05
CA VAL A 187 2.45 -13.06 11.72
C VAL A 187 3.07 -11.92 10.92
N MET A 188 2.34 -11.36 9.97
CA MET A 188 2.87 -10.43 8.98
C MET A 188 2.66 -8.94 9.31
N TYR A 189 1.64 -8.62 10.12
CA TYR A 189 1.16 -7.26 10.34
C TYR A 189 2.25 -6.31 10.81
N PHE A 190 3.05 -6.68 11.81
CA PHE A 190 4.08 -5.78 12.34
C PHE A 190 5.21 -5.51 11.33
N PHE A 191 5.53 -6.47 10.46
CA PHE A 191 6.57 -6.30 9.45
C PHE A 191 6.12 -5.36 8.33
N TYR A 192 4.86 -5.41 7.94
CA TYR A 192 4.35 -4.63 6.81
C TYR A 192 3.61 -3.34 7.20
N ALA A 193 3.11 -3.23 8.43
CA ALA A 193 2.63 -1.96 8.97
C ALA A 193 3.78 -0.96 9.14
N PHE A 194 5.00 -1.47 9.40
CA PHE A 194 6.19 -0.66 9.63
C PHE A 194 7.36 -1.13 8.76
N PRO A 195 7.26 -1.00 7.42
CA PRO A 195 8.29 -1.52 6.51
C PRO A 195 9.66 -0.84 6.72
N PHE A 196 9.66 0.36 7.30
CA PHE A 196 10.85 1.13 7.63
C PHE A 196 11.59 0.58 8.87
N VAL A 197 11.09 -0.46 9.54
CA VAL A 197 11.86 -1.20 10.55
C VAL A 197 13.17 -1.73 9.96
N ILE A 198 13.18 -2.11 8.68
CA ILE A 198 14.40 -2.52 7.98
C ILE A 198 15.45 -1.39 7.96
N LEU A 199 15.00 -0.13 7.79
CA LEU A 199 15.90 1.03 7.83
C LEU A 199 16.51 1.19 9.24
N PHE A 200 15.72 1.02 10.30
CA PHE A 200 16.22 1.07 11.68
C PHE A 200 17.21 -0.06 11.96
N CYS A 201 16.92 -1.28 11.51
CA CYS A 201 17.81 -2.44 11.68
C CYS A 201 19.14 -2.29 10.94
N ARG A 202 19.19 -1.56 9.82
CA ARG A 202 20.45 -1.27 9.11
C ARG A 202 21.36 -0.30 9.87
N GLY A 203 20.81 0.44 10.83
CA GLY A 203 21.53 1.42 11.62
C GLY A 203 21.74 2.75 10.90
N LYS A 204 21.97 3.78 11.70
CA LYS A 204 22.01 5.18 11.27
C LYS A 204 23.15 5.48 10.30
N ALA A 205 24.36 4.96 10.58
CA ALA A 205 25.52 5.17 9.74
C ALA A 205 25.33 4.67 8.29
N ARG A 206 24.62 3.54 8.12
CA ARG A 206 24.27 3.06 6.78
C ARG A 206 23.18 3.90 6.12
N ALA A 207 22.23 4.42 6.88
CA ALA A 207 21.21 5.32 6.36
C ALA A 207 21.83 6.65 5.89
N ASP A 208 22.74 7.24 6.68
CA ASP A 208 23.55 8.40 6.31
C ASP A 208 24.28 8.16 4.99
N ALA A 209 25.11 7.11 4.93
CA ALA A 209 25.87 6.79 3.71
C ALA A 209 24.98 6.52 2.49
N SER A 210 23.83 5.84 2.69
CA SER A 210 22.90 5.56 1.60
C SER A 210 22.21 6.83 1.09
N LEU A 211 21.98 7.81 1.97
CA LEU A 211 21.36 9.08 1.62
C LEU A 211 22.33 10.00 0.87
N VAL A 212 23.57 10.15 1.37
CA VAL A 212 24.62 10.93 0.70
C VAL A 212 24.82 10.43 -0.73
N TYR A 213 25.06 9.13 -0.88
CA TYR A 213 25.23 8.52 -2.19
C TYR A 213 24.01 8.72 -3.10
N ALA A 214 22.79 8.60 -2.57
CA ALA A 214 21.57 8.81 -3.36
C ALA A 214 21.42 10.26 -3.82
N TYR A 215 21.81 11.22 -2.99
CA TYR A 215 21.72 12.65 -3.26
C TYR A 215 22.74 13.10 -4.31
N GLU A 216 24.00 12.69 -4.17
CA GLU A 216 25.07 12.98 -5.14
C GLU A 216 24.75 12.34 -6.50
N LYS A 217 24.32 11.06 -6.50
CA LYS A 217 23.95 10.36 -7.73
C LYS A 217 22.82 11.07 -8.50
N SER A 218 21.82 11.61 -7.80
CA SER A 218 20.73 12.31 -8.49
C SER A 218 21.17 13.66 -9.09
N GLU A 219 22.29 14.24 -8.65
CA GLU A 219 22.90 15.39 -9.33
C GLU A 219 23.52 14.95 -10.66
N ASP A 220 24.28 13.85 -10.65
CA ASP A 220 24.95 13.33 -11.85
C ASP A 220 23.96 12.87 -12.96
N ASP A 221 22.77 12.38 -12.61
CA ASP A 221 21.77 11.89 -13.57
C ASP A 221 20.99 13.04 -14.26
N GLU A 222 21.12 14.30 -13.81
CA GLU A 222 20.47 15.49 -14.39
C GLU A 222 21.34 16.27 -15.40
N ASP A 223 22.66 16.04 -15.42
CA ASP A 223 23.64 16.67 -16.33
C ASP A 223 23.85 15.87 -17.64
#